data_AF-A0A163GHJ0-F1
#
_entry.id   AF-A0A163GHJ0-F1
#
_cell.length_a   1.000
_cell.length_b   1.000
_cell.length_c   1.000
_cell.angle_alpha   90.00
_cell.angle_beta   90.00
_cell.angle_gamma   90.00
#
_symmetry.space_group_name_H-M   'P 1'
#
loop_
_entity.id
_entity.type
_entity.pdbx_description
1 polymer ?
#
loop_
_entity_poly.entity_id
_entity_poly.type
_entity_poly.pdbx_seq_one_letter_code
_entity_poly.pdbx_strand_id
1 'polypeptide(L)'
;MKTKNKFNFSSLLFWVSGLTIATYPIAFIIEKSFPNLQLFTNYNSNLHQLYSLFSTNILVFSALIVTIFFTGSKRLYVEVASSIRQRHIDMEVERWNATPYISPLHLYYMIFPPQAFHQSRRAQVFDYTYRYNVDHFRNRIFNNVNYTTFTPEKRPNLLKVIGPKLSAEITGYIFGLTLSFVIMAYLNDLKHWYSGWSTFLIPAQVFILRRIYYLMKAVLSSGATYKKIDRAFLANYGEVEPRIKWFQLFPNQRMGQVILDVWKKESEKRQELYDRILKRGTQGMPVFDCPTIPERPFTEDHIPEWANTAEEHYINLKDQQAYADEHIYPQTIKTPSKAKIISFEQHKRRKI
;
A
#
# COMPACT_ATOMS: atom_id res chain seq x y z
N MET A 1 14.73 15.17 8.63
CA MET A 1 13.31 15.23 8.22
C MET A 1 13.26 15.71 6.76
N LYS A 2 13.19 14.81 5.77
CA LYS A 2 13.22 15.19 4.35
C LYS A 2 11.87 15.81 3.97
N THR A 3 11.86 17.10 3.68
CA THR A 3 10.71 17.80 3.08
C THR A 3 10.43 17.15 1.72
N LYS A 4 9.39 16.31 1.68
CA LYS A 4 8.85 15.84 0.40
C LYS A 4 8.34 17.08 -0.33
N ASN A 5 9.07 17.52 -1.36
CA ASN A 5 8.58 18.50 -2.33
C ASN A 5 7.26 17.97 -2.88
N LYS A 6 6.15 18.47 -2.33
CA LYS A 6 4.84 18.28 -2.92
C LYS A 6 4.87 19.13 -4.18
N PHE A 7 5.03 18.48 -5.33
CA PHE A 7 4.85 19.12 -6.61
C PHE A 7 3.49 19.83 -6.60
N ASN A 8 3.53 21.15 -6.46
CA ASN A 8 2.35 21.98 -6.43
C ASN A 8 2.20 22.55 -7.82
N PHE A 9 1.26 22.02 -8.59
CA PHE A 9 1.02 22.43 -9.97
C PHE A 9 0.76 23.94 -10.08
N SER A 10 0.14 24.56 -9.07
CA SER A 10 -0.03 26.02 -9.04
C SER A 10 1.29 26.77 -8.85
N SER A 11 2.22 26.22 -8.07
CA SER A 11 3.56 26.79 -7.91
C SER A 11 4.39 26.61 -9.18
N LEU A 12 4.30 25.45 -9.85
CA LEU A 12 4.95 25.25 -11.14
C LEU A 12 4.41 26.23 -12.18
N LEU A 13 3.09 26.36 -12.31
CA LEU A 13 2.49 27.35 -13.21
C LEU A 13 2.97 28.77 -12.87
N PHE A 14 2.92 29.17 -11.60
CA PHE A 14 3.42 30.47 -11.16
C PHE A 14 4.90 30.69 -11.51
N TRP A 15 5.76 29.71 -11.28
CA TRP A 15 7.19 29.80 -11.61
C TRP A 15 7.44 29.82 -13.11
N VAL A 16 6.73 29.01 -13.89
CA VAL A 16 6.84 29.00 -15.35
C VAL A 16 6.37 30.33 -15.91
N SER A 17 5.19 30.83 -15.51
CA SER A 17 4.68 32.14 -15.92
C SER A 17 5.63 33.27 -15.50
N GLY A 18 6.12 33.25 -14.27
CA GLY A 18 7.07 34.23 -13.75
C GLY A 18 8.40 34.21 -14.49
N LEU A 19 8.94 33.03 -14.78
CA LEU A 19 10.14 32.87 -15.61
C LEU A 19 9.90 33.39 -17.02
N THR A 20 8.78 33.05 -17.66
CA THR A 20 8.44 33.52 -19.01
C THR A 20 8.42 35.05 -19.07
N ILE A 21 7.74 35.70 -18.11
CA ILE A 21 7.66 37.17 -18.02
C ILE A 21 9.04 37.78 -17.77
N ALA A 22 9.86 37.18 -16.88
CA ALA A 22 11.19 37.69 -16.56
C ALA A 22 12.20 37.50 -17.71
N THR A 23 12.11 36.40 -18.46
CA THR A 23 13.01 36.11 -19.58
C THR A 23 12.70 36.93 -20.83
N TYR A 24 11.46 37.41 -20.99
CA TYR A 24 11.05 38.22 -22.15
C TYR A 24 11.89 39.50 -22.35
N PRO A 25 12.04 40.40 -21.35
CA PRO A 25 12.89 41.60 -21.50
C PRO A 25 14.38 41.26 -21.59
N ILE A 26 14.83 40.17 -20.95
CA ILE A 26 16.23 39.72 -21.01
C ILE A 26 16.58 39.28 -22.43
N ALA A 27 15.73 38.46 -23.07
CA ALA A 27 15.90 38.03 -24.44
C ALA A 27 15.94 39.23 -25.40
N PHE A 28 15.07 40.23 -25.16
CA PHE A 28 15.05 41.48 -25.94
C PHE A 28 16.35 42.28 -25.82
N ILE A 29 16.86 42.46 -24.60
CA ILE A 29 18.12 43.20 -24.36
C ILE A 29 19.32 42.47 -25.00
N ILE A 30 19.35 41.14 -24.90
CA ILE A 30 20.41 40.32 -25.50
C ILE A 30 20.38 40.43 -27.03
N GLU A 31 19.22 40.31 -27.67
CA GLU A 31 19.11 40.44 -29.12
C GLU A 31 19.46 41.86 -29.59
N LYS A 32 19.07 42.89 -28.83
CA LYS A 32 19.49 44.28 -29.11
C LYS A 32 21.00 44.47 -29.04
N SER A 33 21.68 43.74 -28.15
CA SER A 33 23.13 43.79 -27.97
C SER A 33 23.88 42.91 -28.98
N PHE A 34 23.24 41.83 -29.45
CA PHE A 34 23.80 40.85 -30.38
C PHE A 34 22.74 40.46 -31.43
N PRO A 35 22.55 41.28 -32.49
CA PRO A 35 21.46 41.12 -33.46
C PRO A 35 21.46 39.78 -34.20
N ASN A 36 22.63 39.16 -34.34
CA ASN A 36 22.80 37.90 -35.06
C ASN A 36 22.21 36.68 -34.31
N LEU A 37 21.88 36.79 -33.02
CA LEU A 37 21.41 35.65 -32.22
C LEU A 37 19.90 35.36 -32.37
N GLN A 38 19.09 36.33 -32.81
CA GLN A 38 17.62 36.20 -33.01
C GLN A 38 16.86 35.51 -31.85
N LEU A 39 17.36 35.62 -30.62
CA LEU A 39 16.84 34.93 -29.44
C LEU A 39 15.43 35.40 -29.06
N PHE A 40 15.19 36.70 -29.05
CA PHE A 40 13.89 37.31 -28.79
C PHE A 40 12.90 37.01 -29.92
N THR A 41 13.33 37.12 -31.17
CA THR A 41 12.48 36.83 -32.33
C THR A 41 11.98 35.38 -32.31
N ASN A 42 12.87 34.41 -32.05
CA ASN A 42 12.51 33.00 -31.90
C ASN A 42 11.64 32.76 -30.66
N TYR A 43 11.95 33.38 -29.53
CA TYR A 43 11.18 33.28 -28.31
C TYR A 43 9.75 33.82 -28.49
N ASN A 44 9.59 34.98 -29.12
CA ASN A 44 8.31 35.60 -29.41
C ASN A 44 7.49 34.77 -30.42
N SER A 45 8.13 34.20 -31.44
CA SER A 45 7.49 33.27 -32.38
C SER A 45 6.95 32.03 -31.66
N ASN A 46 7.74 31.41 -30.77
CA ASN A 46 7.31 30.28 -29.96
C ASN A 46 6.15 30.63 -29.03
N LEU A 47 6.17 31.82 -28.40
CA LEU A 47 5.07 32.32 -27.59
C LEU A 47 3.79 32.53 -28.41
N HIS A 48 3.91 33.11 -29.61
CA HIS A 48 2.77 33.27 -30.52
C HIS A 48 2.21 31.92 -31.00
N GLN A 49 3.05 30.92 -31.28
CA GLN A 49 2.61 29.58 -31.61
C GLN A 49 1.91 28.89 -30.43
N LEU A 50 2.44 29.03 -29.21
CA LEU A 50 1.77 28.52 -28.01
C LEU A 50 0.44 29.22 -27.76
N TYR A 51 0.39 30.54 -27.93
CA TYR A 51 -0.82 31.32 -27.79
C TYR A 51 -1.86 30.94 -28.84
N SER A 52 -1.47 30.81 -30.11
CA SER A 52 -2.38 30.43 -31.20
C SER A 52 -2.90 29.01 -31.01
N LEU A 53 -2.06 28.07 -30.56
CA LEU A 53 -2.48 26.72 -30.19
C LEU A 53 -3.50 26.73 -29.04
N PHE A 54 -3.26 27.55 -28.01
CA PHE A 54 -4.15 27.66 -26.86
C PHE A 54 -5.47 28.35 -27.20
N SER A 55 -5.43 29.43 -27.96
CA SER A 55 -6.61 30.19 -28.37
C SER A 55 -7.48 29.39 -29.34
N THR A 56 -6.87 28.66 -30.27
CA THR A 56 -7.59 27.81 -31.24
C THR A 56 -8.24 26.60 -30.56
N ASN A 57 -7.66 26.10 -29.48
CA ASN A 57 -8.13 24.91 -28.76
C ASN A 57 -8.66 25.22 -27.36
N ILE A 58 -9.17 26.43 -27.12
CA ILE A 58 -9.56 26.89 -25.79
C ILE A 58 -10.60 25.97 -25.12
N LEU A 59 -11.49 25.37 -25.92
CA LEU A 59 -12.49 24.39 -25.44
C LEU A 59 -11.83 23.09 -24.96
N VAL A 60 -10.81 22.59 -25.66
CA VAL A 60 -10.04 21.40 -25.26
C VAL A 60 -9.32 21.66 -23.94
N PHE A 61 -8.63 22.81 -23.85
CA PHE A 61 -7.86 23.17 -22.65
C PHE A 61 -8.74 23.46 -21.44
N SER A 62 -9.85 24.18 -21.61
CA SER A 62 -10.81 24.43 -20.54
C SER A 62 -11.47 23.14 -20.06
N ALA A 63 -11.85 22.23 -20.97
CA ALA A 63 -12.44 20.96 -20.59
C ALA A 63 -11.43 20.02 -19.90
N LEU A 64 -10.15 20.03 -20.30
CA LEU A 64 -9.03 19.40 -19.59
C LEU A 64 -8.89 19.95 -18.17
N ILE A 65 -8.84 21.28 -18.04
CA ILE A 65 -8.68 21.97 -16.75
C ILE A 65 -9.84 21.64 -15.81
N VAL A 66 -11.09 21.79 -16.28
CA VAL A 66 -12.30 21.45 -15.51
C VAL A 66 -12.27 19.98 -15.08
N THR A 67 -11.93 19.07 -15.99
CA THR A 67 -11.82 17.64 -15.66
C THR A 67 -10.75 17.40 -14.60
N ILE A 68 -9.59 18.08 -14.67
CA ILE A 68 -8.52 17.99 -13.68
C ILE A 68 -8.96 18.57 -12.31
N PHE A 69 -9.76 19.63 -12.28
CA PHE A 69 -10.21 20.21 -11.02
C PHE A 69 -11.33 19.40 -10.36
N PHE A 70 -12.32 18.92 -11.12
CA PHE A 70 -13.52 18.30 -10.55
C PHE A 70 -13.39 16.80 -10.23
N THR A 71 -12.38 16.12 -10.76
CA THR A 71 -12.24 14.66 -10.58
C THR A 71 -11.35 14.35 -9.36
N GLY A 72 -11.86 14.67 -8.17
CA GLY A 72 -11.20 14.50 -6.87
C GLY A 72 -10.76 13.05 -6.60
N SER A 73 -9.50 12.74 -6.89
CA SER A 73 -9.01 11.36 -7.02
C SER A 73 -8.13 10.86 -5.85
N LYS A 74 -7.73 11.76 -4.94
CA LYS A 74 -6.90 11.38 -3.78
C LYS A 74 -7.67 10.50 -2.79
N ARG A 75 -8.97 10.75 -2.61
CA ARG A 75 -9.84 9.95 -1.73
C ARG A 75 -9.97 8.52 -2.24
N LEU A 76 -10.22 8.35 -3.55
CA LEU A 76 -10.29 7.05 -4.21
C LEU A 76 -9.03 6.22 -3.96
N TYR A 77 -7.85 6.81 -4.16
CA TYR A 77 -6.59 6.11 -3.92
C TYR A 77 -6.46 5.57 -2.50
N VAL A 78 -6.79 6.38 -1.48
CA VAL A 78 -6.66 5.99 -0.07
C VAL A 78 -7.59 4.84 0.26
N GLU A 79 -8.85 4.94 -0.16
CA GLU A 79 -9.89 3.94 0.09
C GLU A 79 -9.55 2.60 -0.59
N VAL A 80 -9.22 2.65 -1.87
CA VAL A 80 -8.85 1.46 -2.66
C VAL A 80 -7.58 0.81 -2.11
N ALA A 81 -6.54 1.59 -1.81
CA ALA A 81 -5.29 1.03 -1.28
C ALA A 81 -5.50 0.37 0.09
N SER A 82 -6.36 0.94 0.94
CA SER A 82 -6.72 0.36 2.24
C SER A 82 -7.51 -0.93 2.09
N SER A 83 -8.49 -0.97 1.17
CA SER A 83 -9.26 -2.18 0.88
C SER A 83 -8.39 -3.32 0.34
N ILE A 84 -7.44 -3.03 -0.56
CA ILE A 84 -6.50 -4.03 -1.07
C ILE A 84 -5.61 -4.56 0.06
N ARG A 85 -5.08 -3.66 0.90
CA ARG A 85 -4.24 -4.06 2.05
C ARG A 85 -5.02 -4.97 3.01
N GLN A 86 -6.28 -4.62 3.28
CA GLN A 86 -7.18 -5.40 4.13
C GLN A 86 -7.40 -6.81 3.55
N ARG A 87 -7.79 -6.89 2.27
CA ARG A 87 -7.95 -8.19 1.61
C ARG A 87 -6.66 -9.02 1.61
N HIS A 88 -5.52 -8.38 1.46
CA HIS A 88 -4.22 -9.05 1.48
C HIS A 88 -3.95 -9.72 2.84
N ILE A 89 -4.20 -9.00 3.95
CA ILE A 89 -4.05 -9.59 5.29
C ILE A 89 -5.06 -10.71 5.51
N ASP A 90 -6.33 -10.52 5.13
CA ASP A 90 -7.37 -11.54 5.29
C ASP A 90 -7.00 -12.84 4.57
N MET A 91 -6.53 -12.74 3.32
CA MET A 91 -6.10 -13.92 2.54
C MET A 91 -4.86 -14.60 3.11
N GLU A 92 -3.91 -13.84 3.65
CA GLU A 92 -2.73 -14.45 4.31
C GLU A 92 -3.07 -15.06 5.65
N VAL A 93 -3.99 -14.48 6.39
CA VAL A 93 -4.52 -15.11 7.59
C VAL A 93 -5.20 -16.43 7.25
N GLU A 94 -6.12 -16.43 6.27
CA GLU A 94 -6.87 -17.60 5.83
C GLU A 94 -5.94 -18.73 5.38
N ARG A 95 -4.94 -18.39 4.55
CA ARG A 95 -3.93 -19.31 4.04
C ARG A 95 -3.16 -20.07 5.13
N TRP A 96 -2.95 -19.44 6.29
CA TRP A 96 -2.20 -20.02 7.41
C TRP A 96 -3.12 -20.50 8.54
N ASN A 97 -4.43 -20.33 8.40
CA ASN A 97 -5.43 -20.61 9.44
C ASN A 97 -5.48 -22.10 9.84
N ALA A 98 -5.08 -23.01 8.96
CA ALA A 98 -5.01 -24.45 9.24
C ALA A 98 -3.63 -24.90 9.76
N THR A 99 -2.70 -23.96 10.02
CA THR A 99 -1.32 -24.26 10.42
C THR A 99 -1.00 -23.81 11.85
N PRO A 100 0.03 -24.41 12.49
CA PRO A 100 0.49 -23.96 13.82
C PRO A 100 1.34 -22.69 13.77
N TYR A 101 1.46 -22.04 12.61
CA TYR A 101 2.36 -20.91 12.40
C TYR A 101 1.59 -19.61 12.17
N ILE A 102 2.19 -18.48 12.52
CA ILE A 102 1.69 -17.16 12.14
C ILE A 102 2.04 -16.87 10.67
N SER A 103 1.13 -16.23 9.93
CA SER A 103 1.46 -15.82 8.55
C SER A 103 2.55 -14.74 8.56
N PRO A 104 3.51 -14.77 7.61
CA PRO A 104 4.57 -13.77 7.55
C PRO A 104 4.05 -12.33 7.45
N LEU A 105 2.99 -12.11 6.67
CA LEU A 105 2.37 -10.78 6.55
C LEU A 105 1.77 -10.31 7.88
N HIS A 106 1.06 -11.19 8.58
CA HIS A 106 0.47 -10.89 9.88
C HIS A 106 1.55 -10.53 10.91
N LEU A 107 2.58 -11.35 11.02
CA LEU A 107 3.72 -11.07 11.90
C LEU A 107 4.43 -9.77 11.53
N TYR A 108 4.63 -9.52 10.24
CA TYR A 108 5.24 -8.28 9.77
C TYR A 108 4.44 -7.05 10.23
N TYR A 109 3.11 -7.10 10.17
CA TYR A 109 2.26 -6.00 10.66
C TYR A 109 2.17 -5.90 12.19
N MET A 110 2.44 -6.99 12.92
CA MET A 110 2.58 -6.92 14.38
C MET A 110 3.85 -6.17 14.79
N ILE A 111 4.96 -6.34 14.03
CA ILE A 111 6.26 -5.72 14.32
C ILE A 111 6.37 -4.32 13.68
N PHE A 112 5.74 -4.12 12.52
CA PHE A 112 5.76 -2.88 11.75
C PHE A 112 4.32 -2.42 11.46
N PRO A 113 3.69 -1.70 12.40
CA PRO A 113 2.30 -1.27 12.27
C PRO A 113 2.06 -0.53 10.95
N PRO A 114 1.11 -0.99 10.11
CA PRO A 114 0.81 -0.34 8.86
C PRO A 114 0.32 1.09 9.14
N GLN A 115 0.82 2.04 8.35
CA GLN A 115 0.47 3.44 8.47
C GLN A 115 -0.65 3.81 7.48
N ALA A 116 -1.43 4.83 7.83
CA ALA A 116 -2.45 5.39 6.95
C ALA A 116 -1.84 5.89 5.62
N PHE A 117 -2.53 5.64 4.50
CA PHE A 117 -2.11 6.17 3.20
C PHE A 117 -2.22 7.68 3.11
N HIS A 118 -3.09 8.27 3.92
CA HIS A 118 -3.27 9.72 4.00
C HIS A 118 -2.45 10.31 5.16
N GLN A 119 -1.68 11.37 4.88
CA GLN A 119 -0.75 11.94 5.85
C GLN A 119 -1.39 12.88 6.88
N SER A 120 -2.70 13.18 6.78
CA SER A 120 -3.35 14.02 7.79
C SER A 120 -3.34 13.34 9.16
N ARG A 121 -3.18 14.13 10.23
CA ARG A 121 -3.25 13.63 11.62
C ARG A 121 -4.54 12.84 11.85
N ARG A 122 -5.67 13.37 11.37
CA ARG A 122 -6.98 12.71 11.45
C ARG A 122 -6.95 11.32 10.79
N ALA A 123 -6.38 11.16 9.60
CA ALA A 123 -6.34 9.87 8.94
C ALA A 123 -5.40 8.87 9.63
N GLN A 124 -4.31 9.34 10.23
CA GLN A 124 -3.40 8.47 11.01
C GLN A 124 -4.05 7.98 12.30
N VAL A 125 -4.78 8.87 12.99
CA VAL A 125 -5.50 8.52 14.22
C VAL A 125 -6.66 7.58 13.92
N PHE A 126 -7.46 7.85 12.89
CA PHE A 126 -8.63 7.02 12.55
C PHE A 126 -8.31 5.84 11.61
N ASP A 127 -7.08 5.32 11.60
CA ASP A 127 -6.70 4.11 10.84
C ASP A 127 -6.86 2.84 11.69
N TYR A 128 -7.88 2.05 11.35
CA TYR A 128 -8.21 0.81 12.03
C TYR A 128 -7.36 -0.39 11.60
N THR A 129 -6.47 -0.23 10.60
CA THR A 129 -5.72 -1.37 10.05
C THR A 129 -4.88 -2.10 11.12
N TYR A 130 -4.15 -1.36 11.95
CA TYR A 130 -3.35 -1.98 13.01
C TYR A 130 -4.23 -2.62 14.09
N ARG A 131 -5.34 -1.97 14.45
CA ARG A 131 -6.30 -2.54 15.39
C ARG A 131 -6.83 -3.88 14.92
N TYR A 132 -7.30 -3.94 13.67
CA TYR A 132 -7.73 -5.18 13.04
C TYR A 132 -6.68 -6.29 13.11
N ASN A 133 -5.42 -5.95 12.82
CA ASN A 133 -4.32 -6.91 12.83
C ASN A 133 -4.04 -7.48 14.24
N VAL A 134 -4.09 -6.63 15.27
CA VAL A 134 -3.92 -7.04 16.68
C VAL A 134 -5.13 -7.84 17.17
N ASP A 135 -6.35 -7.42 16.84
CA ASP A 135 -7.57 -8.13 17.21
C ASP A 135 -7.57 -9.55 16.60
N HIS A 136 -7.14 -9.69 15.33
CA HIS A 136 -6.99 -10.99 14.69
C HIS A 136 -5.91 -11.86 15.37
N PHE A 137 -4.77 -11.26 15.71
CA PHE A 137 -3.69 -11.95 16.44
C PHE A 137 -4.18 -12.48 17.78
N ARG A 138 -4.87 -11.62 18.54
CA ARG A 138 -5.46 -11.90 19.85
C ARG A 138 -6.46 -13.05 19.75
N ASN A 139 -7.44 -12.94 18.85
CA ASN A 139 -8.44 -13.98 18.63
C ASN A 139 -7.82 -15.34 18.33
N ARG A 140 -6.75 -15.36 17.51
CA ARG A 140 -6.08 -16.60 17.14
C ARG A 140 -5.34 -17.24 18.32
N ILE A 141 -4.70 -16.45 19.17
CA ILE A 141 -4.01 -16.94 20.37
C ILE A 141 -5.00 -17.42 21.44
N PHE A 142 -6.11 -16.74 21.64
CA PHE A 142 -7.03 -17.12 22.72
C PHE A 142 -7.99 -18.26 22.34
N ASN A 143 -8.38 -18.39 21.06
CA ASN A 143 -9.39 -19.37 20.65
C ASN A 143 -8.83 -20.78 20.33
N ASN A 144 -7.54 -21.04 20.58
CA ASN A 144 -6.87 -22.35 20.36
C ASN A 144 -7.33 -23.08 19.10
N VAL A 145 -7.05 -22.51 17.92
CA VAL A 145 -7.53 -23.14 16.69
C VAL A 145 -6.70 -24.37 16.37
N ASN A 146 -7.36 -25.53 16.42
CA ASN A 146 -6.82 -26.82 15.99
C ASN A 146 -6.31 -26.69 14.55
N TYR A 147 -5.01 -26.93 14.36
CA TYR A 147 -4.39 -26.97 13.04
C TYR A 147 -4.41 -28.39 12.50
N THR A 148 -4.62 -28.54 11.20
CA THR A 148 -4.70 -29.85 10.53
C THR A 148 -3.49 -30.14 9.64
N THR A 149 -2.72 -29.10 9.29
CA THR A 149 -1.58 -29.21 8.37
C THR A 149 -0.40 -28.36 8.83
N PHE A 150 0.82 -28.75 8.45
CA PHE A 150 2.03 -27.94 8.65
C PHE A 150 2.43 -27.17 7.38
N THR A 151 1.73 -27.38 6.28
CA THR A 151 1.99 -26.71 5.01
C THR A 151 0.88 -25.69 4.74
N PRO A 152 1.21 -24.39 4.59
CA PRO A 152 0.21 -23.40 4.22
C PRO A 152 -0.22 -23.60 2.77
N GLU A 153 -1.40 -23.09 2.41
CA GLU A 153 -1.83 -23.06 1.02
C GLU A 153 -0.87 -22.19 0.16
N LYS A 154 -1.05 -22.24 -1.16
CA LYS A 154 -0.26 -21.40 -2.07
C LYS A 154 -0.62 -19.92 -1.89
N ARG A 155 0.38 -19.04 -1.98
CA ARG A 155 0.19 -17.58 -1.96
C ARG A 155 -0.89 -17.14 -2.97
N PRO A 156 -1.82 -16.24 -2.57
CA PRO A 156 -2.74 -15.64 -3.51
C PRO A 156 -1.97 -14.85 -4.57
N ASN A 157 -2.42 -14.94 -5.82
CA ASN A 157 -1.89 -14.11 -6.89
C ASN A 157 -2.36 -12.64 -6.72
N LEU A 158 -1.69 -11.72 -7.42
CA LEU A 158 -2.00 -10.29 -7.33
C LEU A 158 -3.47 -9.98 -7.65
N LEU A 159 -4.06 -10.67 -8.64
CA LEU A 159 -5.46 -10.47 -9.03
C LEU A 159 -6.44 -10.87 -7.91
N LYS A 160 -6.17 -11.96 -7.20
CA LYS A 160 -6.98 -12.40 -6.04
C LYS A 160 -6.89 -11.36 -4.91
N VAL A 161 -5.70 -10.81 -4.64
CA VAL A 161 -5.49 -9.75 -3.64
C VAL A 161 -6.19 -8.43 -4.05
N ILE A 162 -6.12 -8.05 -5.33
CA ILE A 162 -6.83 -6.88 -5.89
C ILE A 162 -8.35 -7.07 -5.82
N GLY A 163 -8.81 -8.30 -5.99
CA GLY A 163 -10.20 -8.73 -6.00
C GLY A 163 -10.91 -8.52 -7.35
N PRO A 164 -11.96 -9.30 -7.60
CA PRO A 164 -12.63 -9.33 -8.90
C PRO A 164 -13.33 -8.01 -9.23
N LYS A 165 -13.97 -7.37 -8.25
CA LYS A 165 -14.66 -6.08 -8.45
C LYS A 165 -13.71 -4.99 -8.96
N LEU A 166 -12.55 -4.82 -8.33
CA LEU A 166 -11.60 -3.79 -8.71
C LEU A 166 -10.89 -4.16 -10.03
N SER A 167 -10.61 -5.45 -10.24
CA SER A 167 -10.04 -5.92 -11.50
C SER A 167 -10.99 -5.64 -12.67
N ALA A 168 -12.29 -5.91 -12.51
CA ALA A 168 -13.31 -5.61 -13.51
C ALA A 168 -13.44 -4.10 -13.74
N GLU A 169 -13.36 -3.27 -12.70
CA GLU A 169 -13.38 -1.81 -12.83
C GLU A 169 -12.17 -1.30 -13.63
N ILE A 170 -10.95 -1.76 -13.32
CA ILE A 170 -9.73 -1.39 -14.07
C ILE A 170 -9.84 -1.82 -15.54
N THR A 171 -10.22 -3.08 -15.79
CA THR A 171 -10.40 -3.61 -17.14
C THR A 171 -11.48 -2.85 -17.91
N GLY A 172 -12.60 -2.52 -17.26
CA GLY A 172 -13.69 -1.74 -17.85
C GLY A 172 -13.22 -0.33 -18.26
N TYR A 173 -12.42 0.34 -17.43
CA TYR A 173 -11.84 1.63 -17.81
C TYR A 173 -10.83 1.53 -18.96
N ILE A 174 -9.97 0.51 -18.97
CA ILE A 174 -9.03 0.29 -20.08
C ILE A 174 -9.80 0.03 -21.38
N PHE A 175 -10.81 -0.85 -21.33
CA PHE A 175 -11.65 -1.17 -22.48
C PHE A 175 -12.41 0.07 -22.99
N GLY A 176 -13.01 0.84 -22.09
CA GLY A 176 -13.69 2.10 -22.43
C GLY A 176 -12.74 3.12 -23.07
N LEU A 177 -11.51 3.22 -22.55
CA LEU A 177 -10.49 4.09 -23.14
C LEU A 177 -10.11 3.63 -24.55
N THR A 178 -9.83 2.33 -24.75
CA THR A 178 -9.50 1.79 -26.07
C THR A 178 -10.65 1.94 -27.06
N LEU A 179 -11.88 1.66 -26.63
CA LEU A 179 -13.08 1.81 -27.46
C LEU A 179 -13.27 3.27 -27.89
N SER A 180 -13.00 4.23 -27.00
CA SER A 180 -13.07 5.65 -27.37
C SER A 180 -12.09 6.02 -28.48
N PHE A 181 -10.86 5.47 -28.47
CA PHE A 181 -9.90 5.69 -29.55
C PHE A 181 -10.33 5.02 -30.85
N VAL A 182 -10.90 3.81 -30.79
CA VAL A 182 -11.44 3.12 -31.97
C VAL A 182 -12.59 3.91 -32.59
N ILE A 183 -13.52 4.43 -31.77
CA ILE A 183 -14.63 5.26 -32.23
C ILE A 183 -14.11 6.56 -32.87
N MET A 184 -13.13 7.23 -32.25
CA MET A 184 -12.53 8.44 -32.84
C MET A 184 -11.83 8.16 -34.17
N ALA A 185 -11.09 7.04 -34.26
CA ALA A 185 -10.42 6.62 -35.48
C ALA A 185 -11.40 6.24 -36.60
N TYR A 186 -12.55 5.66 -36.25
CA TYR A 186 -13.59 5.31 -37.20
C TYR A 186 -14.36 6.53 -37.72
N LEU A 187 -14.63 7.51 -36.85
CA LEU A 187 -15.44 8.68 -37.20
C LEU A 187 -14.64 9.84 -37.78
N ASN A 188 -13.33 9.94 -37.50
CA ASN A 188 -12.51 11.10 -37.87
C ASN A 188 -11.08 10.70 -38.28
N ASP A 189 -10.55 11.40 -39.27
CA ASP A 189 -9.12 11.40 -39.56
C ASP A 189 -8.32 11.92 -38.35
N LEU A 190 -7.09 11.41 -38.18
CA LEU A 190 -6.15 11.82 -37.12
C LEU A 190 -5.99 13.34 -36.96
N LYS A 191 -6.08 14.09 -38.07
CA LYS A 191 -5.98 15.56 -38.07
C LYS A 191 -7.14 16.25 -37.34
N HIS A 192 -8.28 15.56 -37.18
CA HIS A 192 -9.53 16.10 -36.63
C HIS A 192 -9.88 15.52 -35.24
N TRP A 193 -9.00 14.73 -34.63
CA TRP A 193 -9.24 14.13 -33.31
C TRP A 193 -9.36 15.16 -32.17
N TYR A 194 -8.87 16.38 -32.40
CA TYR A 194 -8.91 17.48 -31.43
C TYR A 194 -9.80 18.64 -31.90
N SER A 195 -10.68 18.40 -32.87
CA SER A 195 -11.54 19.43 -33.46
C SER A 195 -12.98 18.93 -33.62
N GLY A 196 -13.97 19.81 -33.45
CA GLY A 196 -15.38 19.45 -33.62
C GLY A 196 -15.88 18.52 -32.50
N TRP A 197 -16.72 17.55 -32.83
CA TRP A 197 -17.40 16.69 -31.85
C TRP A 197 -16.46 15.77 -31.04
N SER A 198 -15.30 15.39 -31.59
CA SER A 198 -14.28 14.59 -30.91
C SER A 198 -13.76 15.28 -29.64
N THR A 199 -13.79 16.62 -29.60
CA THR A 199 -13.40 17.44 -28.44
C THR A 199 -14.19 17.10 -27.17
N PHE A 200 -15.46 16.69 -27.31
CA PHE A 200 -16.30 16.31 -26.17
C PHE A 200 -15.91 14.96 -25.54
N LEU A 201 -15.18 14.11 -26.25
CA LEU A 201 -14.68 12.84 -25.73
C LEU A 201 -13.41 13.03 -24.88
N ILE A 202 -12.66 14.11 -25.09
CA ILE A 202 -11.40 14.36 -24.39
C ILE A 202 -11.59 14.43 -22.86
N PRO A 203 -12.57 15.16 -22.31
CA PRO A 203 -12.87 15.12 -20.87
C PRO A 203 -13.13 13.73 -20.33
N ALA A 204 -13.90 12.93 -21.06
CA ALA A 204 -14.20 11.55 -20.67
C ALA A 204 -12.94 10.68 -20.67
N GLN A 205 -12.10 10.78 -21.71
CA GLN A 205 -10.82 10.07 -21.78
C GLN A 205 -9.86 10.48 -20.68
N VAL A 206 -9.75 11.78 -20.39
CA VAL A 206 -8.91 12.30 -19.31
C VAL A 206 -9.41 11.80 -17.96
N PHE A 207 -10.73 11.78 -17.74
CA PHE A 207 -11.32 11.22 -16.53
C PHE A 207 -10.97 9.74 -16.36
N ILE A 208 -11.15 8.95 -17.42
CA ILE A 208 -10.85 7.51 -17.43
C ILE A 208 -9.36 7.27 -17.18
N LEU A 209 -8.48 7.97 -17.90
CA LEU A 209 -7.03 7.86 -17.75
C LEU A 209 -6.60 8.18 -16.32
N ARG A 210 -7.18 9.24 -15.74
CA ARG A 210 -6.93 9.62 -14.36
C ARG A 210 -7.41 8.53 -13.39
N ARG A 211 -8.62 7.99 -13.59
CA ARG A 211 -9.14 6.89 -12.76
C ARG A 211 -8.19 5.69 -12.80
N ILE A 212 -7.78 5.24 -13.99
CA ILE A 212 -6.79 4.18 -14.17
C ILE A 212 -5.51 4.50 -13.40
N TYR A 213 -4.96 5.70 -13.55
CA TYR A 213 -3.75 6.12 -12.84
C TYR A 213 -3.89 5.97 -11.31
N TYR A 214 -4.97 6.45 -10.70
CA TYR A 214 -5.15 6.37 -9.25
C TYR A 214 -5.41 4.95 -8.75
N LEU A 215 -6.14 4.13 -9.52
CA LEU A 215 -6.33 2.71 -9.21
C LEU A 215 -5.02 1.93 -9.30
N MET A 216 -4.26 2.10 -10.37
CA MET A 216 -2.94 1.47 -10.53
C MET A 216 -1.96 1.94 -9.45
N LYS A 217 -1.97 3.23 -9.12
CA LYS A 217 -1.18 3.76 -8.00
C LYS A 217 -1.60 3.13 -6.67
N ALA A 218 -2.89 2.90 -6.44
CA ALA A 218 -3.40 2.24 -5.24
C ALA A 218 -2.91 0.79 -5.18
N VAL A 219 -2.97 0.03 -6.28
CA VAL A 219 -2.44 -1.33 -6.40
C VAL A 219 -0.94 -1.39 -6.08
N LEU A 220 -0.15 -0.48 -6.67
CA LEU A 220 1.30 -0.47 -6.48
C LEU A 220 1.70 -0.02 -5.06
N SER A 221 0.91 0.85 -4.44
CA SER A 221 1.21 1.40 -3.11
C SER A 221 0.62 0.57 -1.97
N SER A 222 -0.40 -0.25 -2.23
CA SER A 222 -1.17 -0.94 -1.18
C SER A 222 -0.33 -1.92 -0.37
N GLY A 223 0.77 -2.41 -0.96
CA GLY A 223 1.56 -3.51 -0.42
C GLY A 223 1.10 -4.87 -0.90
N ALA A 224 0.20 -4.95 -1.90
CA ALA A 224 -0.33 -6.20 -2.46
C ALA A 224 0.72 -7.19 -3.00
N THR A 225 1.99 -6.79 -3.09
CA THR A 225 3.08 -7.67 -3.49
C THR A 225 3.94 -8.04 -2.28
N TYR A 226 4.32 -9.31 -2.20
CA TYR A 226 5.15 -9.84 -1.12
C TYR A 226 6.60 -9.33 -1.14
N LYS A 227 7.03 -8.62 -2.20
CA LYS A 227 8.43 -8.19 -2.41
C LYS A 227 9.08 -7.49 -1.21
N LYS A 228 8.34 -6.69 -0.45
CA LYS A 228 8.87 -5.98 0.72
C LYS A 228 9.00 -6.91 1.93
N ILE A 229 8.01 -7.77 2.11
CA ILE A 229 7.89 -8.71 3.22
C ILE A 229 8.93 -9.82 3.06
N ASP A 230 9.02 -10.38 1.86
CA ASP A 230 10.00 -11.40 1.48
C ASP A 230 11.43 -10.91 1.72
N ARG A 231 11.74 -9.67 1.33
CA ARG A 231 13.04 -9.05 1.60
C ARG A 231 13.30 -8.89 3.09
N ALA A 232 12.29 -8.48 3.86
CA ALA A 232 12.43 -8.33 5.30
C ALA A 232 12.68 -9.68 5.99
N PHE A 233 11.95 -10.73 5.63
CA PHE A 233 12.14 -12.04 6.24
C PHE A 233 13.42 -12.73 5.76
N LEU A 234 13.74 -12.68 4.47
CA LEU A 234 14.97 -13.26 3.95
C LEU A 234 16.21 -12.62 4.58
N ALA A 235 16.20 -11.31 4.84
CA ALA A 235 17.30 -10.62 5.52
C ALA A 235 17.45 -10.98 7.00
N ASN A 236 16.34 -11.26 7.71
CA ASN A 236 16.36 -11.52 9.16
C ASN A 236 16.44 -13.01 9.51
N TYR A 237 15.94 -13.88 8.64
CA TYR A 237 15.67 -15.29 8.91
C TYR A 237 16.26 -16.24 7.85
N GLY A 238 16.77 -15.71 6.73
CA GLY A 238 17.29 -16.51 5.62
C GLY A 238 16.22 -17.17 4.75
N GLU A 239 14.94 -17.02 5.10
CA GLU A 239 13.81 -17.61 4.37
C GLU A 239 12.72 -16.60 4.09
N VAL A 240 12.02 -16.81 2.98
CA VAL A 240 10.91 -15.95 2.54
C VAL A 240 9.68 -16.12 3.44
N GLU A 241 9.45 -17.33 3.94
CA GLU A 241 8.28 -17.71 4.75
C GLU A 241 8.70 -18.51 5.99
N PRO A 242 9.32 -17.85 6.98
CA PRO A 242 9.77 -18.55 8.17
C PRO A 242 8.56 -19.11 8.93
N ARG A 243 8.63 -20.38 9.29
CA ARG A 243 7.58 -21.09 10.03
C ARG A 243 7.70 -20.80 11.52
N ILE A 244 7.17 -19.64 11.93
CA ILE A 244 7.18 -19.17 13.32
C ILE A 244 5.93 -19.64 14.02
N LYS A 245 6.08 -20.43 15.09
CA LYS A 245 4.97 -21.03 15.82
C LYS A 245 4.31 -19.99 16.72
N TRP A 246 2.99 -20.11 16.93
CA TRP A 246 2.24 -19.17 17.77
C TRP A 246 2.79 -19.05 19.19
N PHE A 247 3.18 -20.16 19.82
CA PHE A 247 3.73 -20.12 21.18
C PHE A 247 5.10 -19.43 21.30
N GLN A 248 5.86 -19.35 20.21
CA GLN A 248 7.11 -18.58 20.18
C GLN A 248 6.87 -17.06 20.21
N LEU A 249 5.61 -16.63 20.08
CA LEU A 249 5.19 -15.24 20.12
C LEU A 249 4.66 -14.84 21.50
N PHE A 250 4.58 -15.75 22.47
CA PHE A 250 4.08 -15.45 23.80
C PHE A 250 4.91 -14.39 24.55
N PRO A 251 4.34 -13.68 25.54
CA PRO A 251 4.98 -12.53 26.17
C PRO A 251 6.27 -12.87 26.93
N ASN A 252 6.43 -14.12 27.36
CA ASN A 252 7.68 -14.63 27.95
C ASN A 252 8.79 -14.86 26.91
N GLN A 253 8.43 -14.95 25.63
CA GLN A 253 9.36 -15.11 24.53
C GLN A 253 9.83 -13.75 24.01
N ARG A 254 11.05 -13.73 23.48
CA ARG A 254 11.68 -12.51 22.94
C ARG A 254 10.83 -11.82 21.89
N MET A 255 10.18 -12.56 20.99
CA MET A 255 9.34 -11.97 19.95
C MET A 255 8.05 -11.38 20.52
N GLY A 256 7.45 -12.03 21.53
CA GLY A 256 6.28 -11.49 22.22
C GLY A 256 6.57 -10.17 22.94
N GLN A 257 7.74 -10.05 23.57
CA GLN A 257 8.20 -8.78 24.14
C GLN A 257 8.32 -7.67 23.08
N VAL A 258 8.86 -7.98 21.90
CA VAL A 258 8.93 -7.02 20.78
C VAL A 258 7.53 -6.60 20.33
N ILE A 259 6.59 -7.54 20.21
CA ILE A 259 5.19 -7.25 19.86
C ILE A 259 4.55 -6.31 20.88
N LEU A 260 4.77 -6.56 22.18
CA LEU A 260 4.29 -5.69 23.26
C LEU A 260 4.90 -4.29 23.21
N ASP A 261 6.21 -4.18 22.99
CA ASP A 261 6.91 -2.90 22.87
C ASP A 261 6.39 -2.08 21.68
N VAL A 262 6.16 -2.74 20.54
CA VAL A 262 5.61 -2.11 19.33
C VAL A 262 4.19 -1.65 19.57
N TRP A 263 3.35 -2.49 20.17
CA TRP A 263 1.97 -2.14 20.52
C TRP A 263 1.93 -0.92 21.44
N LYS A 264 2.75 -0.89 22.49
CA LYS A 264 2.80 0.22 23.45
C LYS A 264 3.20 1.52 22.74
N LYS A 265 4.28 1.50 21.95
CA LYS A 265 4.76 2.68 21.22
C LYS A 265 3.75 3.20 20.19
N GLU A 266 3.09 2.32 19.45
CA GLU A 266 2.07 2.74 18.48
C GLU A 266 0.82 3.29 19.18
N SER A 267 0.44 2.73 20.34
CA SER A 267 -0.66 3.23 21.16
C SER A 267 -0.37 4.62 21.71
N GLU A 268 0.82 4.83 22.30
CA GLU A 268 1.30 6.13 22.78
C GLU A 268 1.29 7.18 21.66
N LYS A 269 1.86 6.83 20.50
CA LYS A 269 1.91 7.72 19.33
C LYS A 269 0.51 8.07 18.81
N ARG A 270 -0.41 7.10 18.74
CA ARG A 270 -1.80 7.35 18.29
C ARG A 270 -2.56 8.21 19.28
N GLN A 271 -2.40 7.95 20.58
CA GLN A 271 -3.00 8.76 21.63
C GLN A 271 -2.50 10.20 21.58
N GLU A 272 -1.19 10.41 21.46
CA GLU A 272 -0.59 11.76 21.32
C GLU A 272 -1.16 12.52 20.12
N LEU A 273 -1.34 11.84 18.98
CA LEU A 273 -1.97 12.45 17.81
C LEU A 273 -3.46 12.75 18.03
N TYR A 274 -4.17 11.90 18.76
CA TYR A 274 -5.59 12.07 19.09
C TYR A 274 -5.81 13.24 20.06
N ASP A 275 -5.01 13.33 21.12
CA ASP A 275 -5.05 14.44 22.08
C ASP A 275 -4.77 15.78 21.40
N ARG A 276 -3.84 15.81 20.44
CA ARG A 276 -3.59 17.00 19.60
C ARG A 276 -4.78 17.39 18.72
N ILE A 277 -5.59 16.42 18.26
CA ILE A 277 -6.81 16.70 17.48
C ILE A 277 -7.89 17.28 18.41
N LEU A 278 -8.00 16.73 19.62
CA LEU A 278 -8.95 17.17 20.64
C LEU A 278 -8.50 18.41 21.43
N LYS A 279 -7.27 18.88 21.22
CA LYS A 279 -6.63 19.99 21.94
C LYS A 279 -6.58 19.77 23.46
N ARG A 280 -6.39 18.52 23.89
CA ARG A 280 -6.22 18.16 25.31
C ARG A 280 -4.77 18.43 25.74
N GLY A 281 -4.60 18.95 26.95
CA GLY A 281 -3.27 19.09 27.55
C GLY A 281 -2.72 17.72 27.96
N THR A 282 -1.45 17.45 27.66
CA THR A 282 -0.79 16.17 27.95
C THR A 282 -0.21 16.09 29.38
N GLN A 283 -0.77 16.84 30.33
CA GLN A 283 -0.28 16.86 31.71
C GLN A 283 -0.99 15.77 32.53
N GLY A 284 -0.36 14.61 32.67
CA GLY A 284 -0.88 13.47 33.43
C GLY A 284 -0.44 12.12 32.86
N MET A 285 -0.85 11.02 33.49
CA MET A 285 -0.68 9.69 32.90
C MET A 285 -1.55 9.58 31.63
N PRO A 286 -1.02 9.03 30.51
CA PRO A 286 -1.77 8.93 29.28
C PRO A 286 -2.98 8.00 29.47
N VAL A 287 -4.18 8.53 29.27
CA VAL A 287 -5.40 7.74 29.20
C VAL A 287 -5.58 7.31 27.75
N PHE A 288 -5.54 6.00 27.49
CA PHE A 288 -5.76 5.45 26.15
C PHE A 288 -7.25 5.41 25.84
N ASP A 289 -7.81 6.50 25.32
CA ASP A 289 -9.22 6.61 24.92
C ASP A 289 -9.45 6.75 23.40
N CYS A 290 -8.37 6.75 22.61
CA CYS A 290 -8.49 6.75 21.16
C CYS A 290 -9.15 5.44 20.66
N PRO A 291 -10.24 5.52 19.88
CA PRO A 291 -11.03 4.34 19.49
C PRO A 291 -10.31 3.39 18.53
N THR A 292 -9.18 3.79 17.95
CA THR A 292 -8.41 2.97 17.01
C THR A 292 -7.20 2.30 17.64
N ILE A 293 -6.98 2.52 18.94
CA ILE A 293 -5.98 1.78 19.71
C ILE A 293 -6.54 0.38 19.95
N PRO A 294 -5.84 -0.68 19.53
CA PRO A 294 -6.26 -2.04 19.87
C PRO A 294 -6.06 -2.33 21.35
N GLU A 295 -6.83 -3.30 21.83
CA GLU A 295 -6.55 -3.94 23.10
C GLU A 295 -5.14 -4.54 23.11
N ARG A 296 -4.62 -4.77 24.32
CA ARG A 296 -3.30 -5.38 24.49
C ARG A 296 -3.26 -6.76 23.80
N PRO A 297 -2.22 -7.08 23.00
CA PRO A 297 -2.13 -8.33 22.23
C PRO A 297 -2.20 -9.59 23.11
N PHE A 298 -1.70 -9.48 24.34
CA PHE A 298 -1.75 -10.51 25.38
C PHE A 298 -2.40 -9.90 26.62
N THR A 299 -3.25 -10.64 27.32
CA THR A 299 -3.71 -10.27 28.66
C THR A 299 -2.52 -10.38 29.64
N GLU A 300 -2.46 -9.50 30.64
CA GLU A 300 -1.33 -9.42 31.58
C GLU A 300 -1.13 -10.71 32.40
N ASP A 301 -2.18 -11.51 32.54
CA ASP A 301 -2.21 -12.65 33.48
C ASP A 301 -2.32 -14.04 32.83
N HIS A 302 -2.53 -14.17 31.53
CA HIS A 302 -2.85 -15.48 30.93
C HIS A 302 -2.08 -15.75 29.65
N ILE A 303 -0.97 -16.48 29.78
CA ILE A 303 -0.61 -17.44 28.74
C ILE A 303 -1.79 -18.44 28.71
N PRO A 304 -2.46 -18.65 27.57
CA PRO A 304 -3.60 -19.57 27.52
C PRO A 304 -3.22 -20.96 28.03
N GLU A 305 -4.11 -21.67 28.72
CA GLU A 305 -3.77 -23.00 29.29
C GLU A 305 -3.26 -23.99 28.24
N TRP A 306 -3.79 -23.90 27.00
CA TRP A 306 -3.36 -24.71 25.87
C TRP A 306 -1.90 -24.47 25.46
N ALA A 307 -1.29 -23.35 25.84
CA ALA A 307 0.12 -23.07 25.56
C ALA A 307 1.07 -24.11 26.14
N ASN A 308 0.74 -24.63 27.33
CA ASN A 308 1.56 -25.61 28.03
C ASN A 308 1.56 -26.95 27.30
N THR A 309 0.46 -27.28 26.61
CA THR A 309 0.29 -28.53 25.83
C THR A 309 0.55 -28.34 24.34
N ALA A 310 0.73 -27.10 23.87
CA ALA A 310 0.88 -26.77 22.45
C ALA A 310 2.12 -27.43 21.82
N GLU A 311 3.22 -27.48 22.57
CA GLU A 311 4.47 -28.09 22.09
C GLU A 311 4.33 -29.60 21.98
N GLU A 312 3.75 -30.25 22.99
CA GLU A 312 3.46 -31.69 22.97
C GLU A 312 2.50 -32.05 21.84
N HIS A 313 1.41 -31.28 21.68
CA HIS A 313 0.45 -31.48 20.60
C HIS A 313 1.09 -31.33 19.20
N TYR A 314 2.03 -30.39 19.06
CA TYR A 314 2.82 -30.22 17.83
C TYR A 314 3.69 -31.44 17.53
N ILE A 315 4.40 -31.96 18.54
CA ILE A 315 5.27 -33.13 18.39
C ILE A 315 4.43 -34.35 18.00
N ASN A 316 3.34 -34.61 18.74
CA ASN A 316 2.45 -35.74 18.48
C ASN A 316 1.85 -35.74 17.07
N LEU A 317 1.34 -34.60 16.59
CA LEU A 317 0.80 -34.49 15.24
C LEU A 317 1.86 -34.66 14.15
N LYS A 318 3.08 -34.17 14.41
CA LYS A 318 4.19 -34.32 13.47
C LYS A 318 4.60 -35.79 13.35
N ASP A 319 4.66 -36.50 14.46
CA ASP A 319 5.03 -37.92 14.49
C ASP A 319 3.94 -38.78 13.83
N GLN A 320 2.65 -38.47 14.05
CA GLN A 320 1.53 -39.11 13.36
C GLN A 320 1.58 -38.91 11.84
N GLN A 321 1.94 -37.72 11.37
CA GLN A 321 2.09 -37.46 9.93
C GLN A 321 3.29 -38.19 9.33
N ALA A 322 4.43 -38.21 10.02
CA ALA A 322 5.60 -38.95 9.56
C ALA A 322 5.29 -40.45 9.43
N TYR A 323 4.58 -41.01 10.42
CA TYR A 323 4.11 -42.39 10.37
C TYR A 323 3.17 -42.66 9.19
N ALA A 324 2.18 -41.78 8.98
CA ALA A 324 1.23 -41.90 7.86
C ALA A 324 1.93 -41.82 6.49
N ASP A 325 2.88 -40.91 6.33
CA ASP A 325 3.65 -40.75 5.09
C ASP A 325 4.52 -41.98 4.79
N GLU A 326 5.12 -42.60 5.82
CA GLU A 326 5.91 -43.83 5.68
C GLU A 326 5.06 -45.07 5.35
N HIS A 327 3.82 -45.14 5.85
CA HIS A 327 2.99 -46.36 5.77
C HIS A 327 1.98 -46.34 4.62
N ILE A 328 1.59 -45.16 4.11
CA ILE A 328 0.56 -45.03 3.06
C ILE A 328 1.16 -44.79 1.67
N TYR A 329 2.36 -44.20 1.59
CA TYR A 329 3.03 -43.93 0.32
C TYR A 329 4.48 -44.45 0.32
N PRO A 330 4.76 -45.65 -0.22
CA PRO A 330 6.14 -46.07 -0.42
C PRO A 330 6.82 -45.04 -1.33
N GLN A 331 7.91 -44.47 -0.78
CA GLN A 331 8.68 -43.33 -1.26
C GLN A 331 8.66 -43.12 -2.78
N THR A 332 7.76 -42.26 -3.26
CA THR A 332 8.13 -41.39 -4.39
C THR A 332 8.99 -40.29 -3.80
N ILE A 333 10.21 -40.13 -4.32
CA ILE A 333 11.21 -39.15 -3.88
C ILE A 333 10.62 -37.74 -4.02
N LYS A 334 9.83 -37.30 -3.04
CA LYS A 334 9.46 -35.91 -2.87
C LYS A 334 10.64 -35.26 -2.17
N THR A 335 11.36 -34.44 -2.92
CA THR A 335 12.40 -33.58 -2.37
C THR A 335 11.79 -32.82 -1.18
N PRO A 336 12.26 -33.03 0.06
CA PRO A 336 11.71 -32.30 1.19
C PRO A 336 11.95 -30.82 0.92
N SER A 337 10.88 -30.00 0.90
CA SER A 337 11.08 -28.55 0.94
C SER A 337 11.76 -28.25 2.26
N LYS A 338 13.07 -27.97 2.23
CA LYS A 338 13.90 -27.61 3.38
C LYS A 338 13.52 -26.22 3.91
N ALA A 339 12.26 -26.03 4.30
CA ALA A 339 11.86 -24.85 5.04
C ALA A 339 12.27 -25.07 6.49
N LYS A 340 13.28 -24.34 6.95
CA LYS A 340 13.85 -24.40 8.28
C LYS A 340 12.84 -23.85 9.27
N ILE A 341 12.39 -24.69 10.21
CA ILE A 341 11.69 -24.20 11.40
C ILE A 341 12.69 -23.39 12.21
N ILE A 342 12.42 -22.12 12.44
CA ILE A 342 13.35 -21.22 13.11
C ILE A 342 13.03 -21.20 14.60
N SER A 343 13.97 -21.67 15.42
CA SER A 343 13.98 -21.39 16.85
C SER A 343 14.68 -20.05 17.09
N PHE A 344 14.06 -19.18 17.89
CA PHE A 344 14.60 -17.85 18.20
C PHE A 344 15.82 -17.86 19.11
N GLU A 345 16.13 -19.00 19.73
CA GLU A 345 17.31 -19.15 20.61
C GLU A 345 18.63 -19.04 19.82
N GLN A 346 18.62 -19.33 18.52
CA GLN A 346 19.84 -19.45 17.71
C GLN A 346 20.21 -18.19 16.91
N HIS A 347 19.37 -17.15 16.85
CA HIS A 347 19.66 -15.95 16.06
C HIS A 347 20.19 -14.77 16.91
N LYS A 348 21.53 -14.65 16.94
CA LYS A 348 22.25 -13.43 17.33
C LYS A 348 21.98 -12.32 16.30
N ARG A 349 21.60 -11.13 16.81
CA ARG A 349 21.14 -9.93 16.09
C ARG A 349 21.98 -9.52 14.86
N ARG A 350 21.29 -9.03 13.82
CA ARG A 350 21.55 -7.66 13.30
C ARG A 350 20.50 -6.72 13.88
N LYS A 351 20.90 -5.49 14.24
CA LYS A 351 20.00 -4.48 14.85
C LYS A 351 18.81 -4.22 13.90
N ILE A 352 17.60 -4.39 14.42
CA ILE A 352 16.33 -3.92 13.81
C ILE A 352 16.14 -2.46 14.21
#